data_AF-A0A958CZC5-F1
#
_entry.id   AF-A0A958CZC5-F1
#
_cell.length_a   1.000
_cell.length_b   1.000
_cell.length_c   1.000
_cell.angle_alpha   90.00
_cell.angle_beta   90.00
_cell.angle_gamma   90.00
#
_symmetry.space_group_name_H-M   'P 1'
#
loop_
_entity.id
_entity.type
_entity.pdbx_description
1 polymer ?
#
loop_
_entity_poly.entity_id
_entity_poly.type
_entity_poly.pdbx_seq_one_letter_code
_entity_poly.pdbx_strand_id
1 'polypeptide(L)'
;GGFGASYLARIVGQKKAREIWFLCDQYDAQEALQMGLVNTVVPLDQLEATTIEWCRKIMVKSPLAIRMLKSSFNAELDGQAGIQELAGNATLLYYLSEEAQEGRNAFIEKRDPDWDRFPKFP
;
A
#
# COMPACT_ATOMS: atom_id res chain seq x y z
N GLY A 1 16.25 -5.21 7.17
CA GLY A 1 15.40 -5.89 8.15
C GLY A 1 15.34 -5.05 9.41
N GLY A 2 14.13 -4.69 9.86
CA GLY A 2 13.91 -3.90 11.07
C GLY A 2 12.94 -2.73 10.85
N PHE A 3 11.66 -3.01 10.56
CA PHE A 3 10.64 -1.96 10.44
C PHE A 3 10.38 -1.23 11.77
N GLY A 4 10.68 -1.86 12.91
CA GLY A 4 10.36 -1.33 14.24
C GLY A 4 10.92 0.06 14.53
N ALA A 5 12.08 0.45 13.96
CA ALA A 5 12.65 1.78 14.16
C ALA A 5 12.30 2.75 13.02
N SER A 6 12.61 2.37 11.78
CA SER A 6 12.45 3.25 10.62
C SER A 6 10.99 3.52 10.27
N TYR A 7 10.12 2.49 10.33
CA TYR A 7 8.70 2.63 10.02
C TYR A 7 7.95 3.32 11.16
N LEU A 8 8.26 2.99 12.42
CA LEU A 8 7.68 3.69 13.58
C LEU A 8 7.91 5.21 13.50
N ALA A 9 9.11 5.64 13.13
CA ALA A 9 9.43 7.05 12.97
C ALA A 9 8.63 7.76 11.86
N ARG A 10 8.06 7.01 10.91
CA ARG A 10 7.16 7.53 9.86
C ARG A 10 5.71 7.65 10.32
N ILE A 11 5.36 6.96 11.40
CA ILE A 11 4.04 7.03 12.04
C ILE A 11 4.02 8.14 13.10
N VAL A 12 4.89 8.03 14.12
CA VAL A 12 4.85 8.89 15.30
C VAL A 12 5.89 10.02 15.28
N GLY A 13 6.71 10.08 14.22
CA GLY A 13 7.82 11.04 14.10
C GLY A 13 9.11 10.61 14.80
N GLN A 14 10.22 11.24 14.43
CA GLN A 14 11.58 10.89 14.90
C GLN A 14 11.76 11.03 16.42
N LYS A 15 11.10 12.02 17.05
CA LYS A 15 11.22 12.26 18.50
C LYS A 15 10.57 11.14 19.30
N LYS A 16 9.29 10.84 19.02
CA LYS A 16 8.56 9.78 19.73
C LYS A 16 9.09 8.39 19.45
N ALA A 17 9.50 8.09 18.22
CA ALA A 17 10.10 6.78 17.93
C ALA A 17 11.37 6.53 18.77
N ARG A 18 12.23 7.54 18.96
CA ARG A 18 13.42 7.42 19.80
C ARG A 18 13.08 7.34 21.28
N GLU A 19 12.09 8.10 21.74
CA GLU A 19 11.56 8.02 23.11
C GLU A 19 11.10 6.59 23.44
N ILE A 20 10.25 6.01 22.58
CA ILE A 20 9.75 4.63 22.72
C ILE A 20 10.90 3.62 22.82
N TRP A 21 11.87 3.69 21.90
CA TRP A 21 12.97 2.72 21.85
C TRP A 21 14.02 2.90 22.96
N PHE A 22 14.25 4.11 23.44
CA PHE A 22 15.31 4.37 24.42
C PHE A 22 14.83 4.26 25.86
N LEU A 23 13.58 4.64 26.14
CA LEU A 23 13.02 4.60 27.49
C LEU A 23 12.28 3.29 27.78
N CYS A 24 11.75 2.62 26.74
CA CYS A 24 10.99 1.38 26.87
C CYS A 24 9.78 1.50 27.83
N ASP A 25 9.26 2.72 28.00
CA ASP A 25 8.07 2.99 28.80
C ASP A 25 6.82 2.40 28.14
N GLN A 26 5.79 2.16 28.95
CA GLN A 26 4.47 1.75 28.48
C GLN A 26 3.62 2.99 28.18
N TYR A 27 2.82 2.90 27.13
CA TYR A 27 1.88 3.94 26.73
C TYR A 27 0.47 3.36 26.70
N ASP A 28 -0.50 4.10 27.22
CA ASP A 28 -1.90 3.70 27.16
C ASP A 28 -2.51 3.93 25.77
N ALA A 29 -3.75 3.49 25.57
CA ALA A 29 -4.44 3.62 24.30
C ALA A 29 -4.62 5.09 23.87
N GLN A 30 -4.84 6.00 24.81
CA GLN A 30 -5.09 7.41 24.53
C GLN A 30 -3.80 8.13 24.14
N GLU A 31 -2.69 7.84 24.82
CA GLU A 31 -1.36 8.31 24.45
C GLU A 31 -0.97 7.82 23.05
N ALA A 32 -1.21 6.54 22.76
CA ALA A 32 -0.97 5.95 21.45
C ALA A 32 -1.78 6.67 20.34
N LEU A 33 -3.04 7.04 20.61
CA LEU A 33 -3.85 7.82 19.67
C LEU A 33 -3.32 9.24 19.48
N GLN A 34 -2.94 9.92 20.56
CA GLN A 34 -2.42 11.28 20.51
C GLN A 34 -1.12 11.40 19.72
N MET A 35 -0.25 10.37 19.78
CA MET A 35 0.99 10.33 19.00
C MET A 35 0.80 9.79 17.57
N GLY A 36 -0.42 9.36 17.20
CA GLY A 36 -0.74 8.82 15.88
C GLY A 36 -0.34 7.36 15.66
N LEU A 37 -0.01 6.62 16.72
CA LEU A 37 0.38 5.20 16.65
C LEU A 37 -0.82 4.30 16.30
N VAL A 38 -2.01 4.65 16.77
CA VAL A 38 -3.27 3.96 16.47
C VAL A 38 -4.25 4.92 15.82
N ASN A 39 -5.16 4.40 14.98
CA ASN A 39 -6.11 5.24 14.24
C ASN A 39 -7.33 5.67 15.06
N THR A 40 -7.75 4.88 16.06
CA THR A 40 -8.90 5.19 16.93
C THR A 40 -8.80 4.41 18.24
N VAL A 41 -9.52 4.87 19.27
CA VAL A 41 -9.69 4.18 20.55
C VAL A 41 -11.18 4.08 20.85
N VAL A 42 -11.64 2.89 21.26
CA VAL A 42 -13.04 2.60 21.58
C VAL A 42 -13.12 1.76 22.86
N PRO A 43 -14.28 1.74 23.55
CA PRO A 43 -14.52 0.80 24.65
C PRO A 43 -14.25 -0.65 24.22
N LEU A 44 -13.76 -1.47 25.15
CA LEU A 44 -13.34 -2.85 24.87
C LEU A 44 -14.47 -3.72 24.28
N ASP A 45 -15.69 -3.53 24.76
CA ASP A 45 -16.90 -4.21 24.29
C ASP A 45 -17.34 -3.79 22.87
N GLN A 46 -16.79 -2.69 22.34
CA GLN A 46 -17.06 -2.18 20.99
C GLN A 46 -15.91 -2.42 19.99
N LEU A 47 -14.79 -3.01 20.43
CA LEU A 47 -13.60 -3.20 19.62
C LEU A 47 -13.88 -3.99 18.33
N GLU A 48 -14.56 -5.14 18.46
CA GLU A 48 -14.88 -5.99 17.32
C GLU A 48 -15.88 -5.31 16.38
N ALA A 49 -16.94 -4.72 16.93
CA ALA A 49 -17.98 -4.05 16.15
C ALA A 49 -17.40 -2.91 15.30
N THR A 50 -16.55 -2.06 15.89
CA THR A 50 -15.88 -0.95 15.21
C THR A 50 -14.93 -1.46 14.13
N THR A 51 -14.16 -2.52 14.43
CA THR A 51 -13.24 -3.14 13.47
C THR A 51 -13.98 -3.67 12.25
N ILE A 52 -15.08 -4.41 12.46
CA ILE A 52 -15.93 -4.93 11.38
C ILE A 52 -16.54 -3.79 10.56
N GLU A 53 -16.98 -2.71 11.20
CA GLU A 53 -17.50 -1.53 10.50
C GLU A 53 -16.46 -0.96 9.53
N TRP A 54 -15.20 -0.82 9.95
CA TRP A 54 -14.12 -0.33 9.10
C TRP A 54 -13.81 -1.30 7.96
N CYS A 55 -13.76 -2.61 8.23
CA CYS A 55 -13.62 -3.62 7.19
C CYS A 55 -14.74 -3.51 6.14
N ARG A 56 -16.00 -3.33 6.58
CA ARG A 56 -17.14 -3.11 5.66
C ARG A 56 -16.98 -1.84 4.83
N LYS A 57 -16.44 -0.75 5.39
CA LYS A 57 -16.13 0.47 4.64
C LYS A 57 -15.06 0.24 3.57
N ILE A 58 -14.07 -0.62 3.81
CA ILE A 58 -13.02 -0.98 2.83
C ILE A 58 -13.57 -1.93 1.75
N MET A 59 -14.39 -2.90 2.12
CA MET A 59 -14.93 -3.92 1.21
C MET A 59 -15.77 -3.36 0.06
N VAL A 60 -16.35 -2.17 0.23
CA VAL A 60 -17.12 -1.48 -0.83
C VAL A 60 -16.24 -0.60 -1.75
N LYS A 61 -14.92 -0.61 -1.58
CA LYS A 61 -13.97 0.14 -2.42
C LYS A 61 -13.36 -0.76 -3.50
N SER A 62 -12.81 -0.15 -4.56
CA SER A 62 -12.13 -0.89 -5.62
C SER A 62 -10.93 -1.67 -5.04
N PRO A 63 -10.92 -3.02 -5.11
CA PRO A 63 -9.81 -3.82 -4.58
C PRO A 63 -8.49 -3.50 -5.28
N LEU A 64 -8.55 -3.19 -6.57
CA LEU A 64 -7.38 -2.79 -7.35
C LEU A 64 -6.83 -1.44 -6.87
N ALA A 65 -7.70 -0.45 -6.64
CA ALA A 65 -7.26 0.86 -6.15
C ALA A 65 -6.60 0.74 -4.77
N ILE A 66 -7.19 -0.02 -3.85
CA ILE A 66 -6.60 -0.28 -2.52
C ILE A 66 -5.24 -0.96 -2.65
N ARG A 67 -5.10 -1.94 -3.54
CA ARG A 67 -3.81 -2.60 -3.80
C ARG A 67 -2.76 -1.62 -4.31
N MET A 68 -3.08 -0.82 -5.33
CA MET A 68 -2.17 0.17 -5.91
C MET A 68 -1.71 1.21 -4.88
N LEU A 69 -2.64 1.71 -4.07
CA LEU A 69 -2.34 2.66 -3.01
C LEU A 69 -1.43 2.04 -1.94
N LYS A 70 -1.71 0.81 -1.50
CA LYS A 70 -0.85 0.11 -0.54
C LYS A 70 0.57 -0.07 -1.06
N SER A 71 0.75 -0.53 -2.30
CA SER A 71 2.09 -0.66 -2.89
C SER A 71 2.79 0.69 -3.07
N SER A 72 2.03 1.77 -3.31
CA SER A 72 2.58 3.13 -3.40
C SER A 72 3.08 3.64 -2.04
N PHE A 73 2.34 3.37 -0.95
CA PHE A 73 2.80 3.68 0.41
C PHE A 73 4.07 2.89 0.77
N ASN A 74 4.14 1.60 0.41
CA ASN A 74 5.33 0.79 0.63
C ASN A 74 6.54 1.30 -0.18
N ALA A 75 6.33 1.72 -1.44
CA ALA A 75 7.38 2.25 -2.30
C ALA A 75 8.10 3.48 -1.73
N GLU A 76 7.43 4.30 -0.94
CA GLU A 76 8.04 5.45 -0.27
C GLU A 76 9.10 5.05 0.77
N LEU A 77 8.97 3.86 1.37
CA LEU A 77 9.76 3.44 2.52
C LEU A 77 10.74 2.32 2.22
N ASP A 78 10.37 1.44 1.29
CA ASP A 78 11.09 0.19 1.03
C ASP A 78 12.02 0.29 -0.20
N GLY A 79 12.12 1.47 -0.81
CA GLY A 79 12.98 1.75 -1.94
C GLY A 79 12.72 0.78 -3.11
N GLN A 80 13.77 0.11 -3.59
CA GLN A 80 13.64 -0.83 -4.72
C GLN A 80 12.65 -1.97 -4.46
N ALA A 81 12.53 -2.45 -3.21
CA ALA A 81 11.59 -3.53 -2.89
C ALA A 81 10.13 -3.06 -3.01
N GLY A 82 9.81 -1.85 -2.51
CA GLY A 82 8.48 -1.29 -2.66
C GLY A 82 8.17 -0.87 -4.11
N ILE A 83 9.16 -0.35 -4.85
CA ILE A 83 9.03 -0.08 -6.29
C ILE A 83 8.75 -1.37 -7.07
N GLN A 84 9.39 -2.49 -6.70
CA GLN A 84 9.12 -3.79 -7.33
C GLN A 84 7.66 -4.22 -7.16
N GLU A 85 7.08 -4.06 -5.97
CA GLU A 85 5.66 -4.37 -5.73
C GLU A 85 4.74 -3.49 -6.60
N LEU A 86 5.00 -2.18 -6.63
CA LEU A 86 4.22 -1.22 -7.42
C LEU A 86 4.34 -1.50 -8.94
N ALA A 87 5.56 -1.74 -9.43
CA ALA A 87 5.81 -2.08 -10.83
C ALA A 87 5.16 -3.41 -11.22
N GLY A 88 5.15 -4.40 -10.31
CA GLY A 88 4.44 -5.66 -10.51
C GLY A 88 2.93 -5.46 -10.70
N ASN A 89 2.29 -4.60 -9.89
CA ASN A 89 0.88 -4.27 -10.08
C ASN A 89 0.62 -3.47 -11.37
N ALA A 90 1.50 -2.55 -11.75
CA ALA A 90 1.41 -1.85 -13.03
C ALA A 90 1.54 -2.81 -14.22
N THR A 91 2.44 -3.79 -14.13
CA THR A 91 2.64 -4.83 -15.16
C THR A 91 1.42 -5.73 -15.28
N LEU A 92 0.81 -6.12 -14.15
CA LEU A 92 -0.46 -6.84 -14.14
C LEU A 92 -1.56 -6.06 -14.88
N LEU A 93 -1.69 -4.75 -14.63
CA LEU A 93 -2.68 -3.93 -15.33
C LEU A 93 -2.38 -3.78 -16.81
N TYR A 94 -1.10 -3.60 -17.17
CA TYR A 94 -0.69 -3.58 -18.57
C TYR A 94 -1.09 -4.87 -19.27
N TYR A 95 -0.83 -6.05 -18.68
CA TYR A 95 -1.21 -7.34 -19.29
C TYR A 95 -2.71 -7.54 -19.50
N LEU A 96 -3.57 -6.76 -18.85
CA LEU A 96 -5.01 -6.78 -19.09
C LEU A 96 -5.44 -5.89 -20.28
N SER A 97 -4.56 -5.03 -20.80
CA SER A 97 -4.86 -4.14 -21.92
C SER A 97 -4.79 -4.86 -23.27
N GLU A 98 -5.51 -4.32 -24.26
CA GLU A 98 -5.44 -4.80 -25.64
C GLU A 98 -4.05 -4.57 -26.27
N GLU A 99 -3.33 -3.54 -25.82
CA GLU A 99 -1.96 -3.25 -26.26
C GLU A 99 -1.00 -4.38 -25.84
N ALA A 100 -1.05 -4.83 -24.58
CA ALA A 100 -0.21 -5.95 -24.17
C ALA A 100 -0.58 -7.26 -24.87
N GLN A 101 -1.88 -7.46 -25.14
CA GLN A 101 -2.36 -8.62 -25.88
C GLN A 101 -1.84 -8.61 -27.33
N GLU A 102 -1.74 -7.46 -27.97
CA GLU A 102 -1.14 -7.33 -29.31
C GLU A 102 0.30 -7.81 -29.34
N GLY A 103 1.13 -7.34 -28.40
CA GLY A 103 2.53 -7.77 -28.31
C GLY A 103 2.66 -9.28 -28.15
N ARG A 104 1.85 -9.87 -27.28
CA ARG A 104 1.80 -11.32 -27.08
C ARG A 104 1.36 -12.05 -28.35
N ASN A 105 0.29 -11.60 -28.99
CA ASN A 105 -0.29 -12.27 -30.16
C ASN A 105 0.66 -12.20 -31.35
N ALA A 106 1.22 -11.02 -31.63
CA ALA A 106 2.20 -10.83 -32.70
C ALA A 106 3.43 -11.75 -32.53
N PHE A 107 3.92 -11.90 -31.29
CA PHE A 107 5.00 -12.83 -30.99
C PHE A 107 4.64 -14.29 -31.28
N ILE A 108 3.44 -14.75 -30.88
CA ILE A 108 2.94 -16.11 -31.15
C ILE A 108 2.76 -16.34 -32.65
N GLU A 109 2.21 -15.34 -33.34
CA GLU A 109 1.91 -15.37 -34.78
C GLU A 109 3.15 -15.12 -35.65
N LYS A 110 4.30 -14.80 -35.05
CA LYS A 110 5.57 -14.48 -35.73
C LYS A 110 5.43 -13.36 -36.78
N ARG A 111 4.63 -12.36 -36.45
CA ARG A 111 4.48 -11.14 -37.23
C ARG A 111 4.95 -9.93 -36.42
N ASP A 112 5.17 -8.82 -37.10
CA ASP A 112 5.40 -7.56 -36.41
C ASP A 112 4.10 -7.09 -35.72
N PRO A 113 4.20 -6.52 -34.49
CA PRO A 113 3.05 -5.94 -33.80
C PRO A 113 2.64 -4.60 -34.43
N ASP A 114 1.33 -4.33 -34.43
CA ASP A 114 0.76 -3.04 -34.85
C ASP A 114 0.41 -2.18 -33.64
N TRP A 115 1.31 -1.25 -33.31
CA TRP A 115 1.15 -0.33 -32.18
C TRP A 115 0.38 0.94 -32.53
N ASP A 116 0.22 1.27 -33.81
CA ASP A 116 -0.36 2.56 -34.24
C ASP A 116 -1.87 2.64 -33.97
N ARG A 117 -2.52 1.50 -33.78
CA ARG A 117 -3.95 1.40 -33.44
C ARG A 117 -4.29 1.79 -31.99
N PHE A 118 -3.30 1.96 -31.11
CA PHE A 118 -3.52 2.29 -29.70
C PHE A 118 -3.31 3.79 -29.41
N PRO A 119 -4.17 4.40 -28.57
CA PRO A 119 -4.04 5.81 -28.24
C PRO A 119 -2.77 6.07 -27.41
N LYS A 120 -2.01 7.10 -27.80
CA LYS A 120 -0.85 7.60 -27.03
C LYS A 120 -1.33 8.72 -26.11
N PHE A 121 -1.23 8.50 -24.81
CA PHE A 121 -1.55 9.53 -23.80
C PHE A 121 -0.36 10.49 -23.63
N PRO A 122 -0.61 11.79 -23.42
CA PRO A 122 0.44 12.82 -23.31
C PRO A 122 1.27 12.74 -22.03
#